data_AF-A0A2M6YPZ2-F1
#
_entry.id   AF-A0A2M6YPZ2-F1
#
_cell.length_a   1.000
_cell.length_b   1.000
_cell.length_c   1.000
_cell.angle_alpha   90.00
_cell.angle_beta   90.00
_cell.angle_gamma   90.00
#
_symmetry.space_group_name_H-M   'P 1'
#
loop_
_entity.id
_entity.type
_entity.pdbx_description
1 polymer ?
#
loop_
_entity_poly.entity_id
_entity_poly.type
_entity_poly.pdbx_seq_one_letter_code
_entity_poly.pdbx_strand_id
1 'polypeptide(L)'
;MPAKNILKSYIENGYYHIYNRGVEKRIIFQDEQDYRVFLHYLKLYLSPPASLNDVYKGVSFVNPPRQRPLNNFSQEIILMTYSLIPNHFHLLLKQKSAHAIEKFMRSLGTKYVQYFNKRYQRVGPLFQDTYKAVLVKTDEQLLHLSRYIHLNPTKDNNKSALRKMLLESYSSYLEYLGKRKTNWIHPEEILSFFKTAQKTDFKDILSYQSFVEDYQQMPEEILGKITLE
;
A
#
# COMPACT_ATOMS: atom_id res chain seq x y z
N MET A 1 -3.67 14.78 23.86
CA MET A 1 -4.73 14.24 22.99
C MET A 1 -4.13 13.12 22.15
N PRO A 2 -4.81 11.98 21.96
CA PRO A 2 -4.32 10.95 21.03
C PRO A 2 -4.20 11.55 19.63
N ALA A 3 -3.13 11.23 18.90
CA ALA A 3 -2.96 11.73 17.53
C ALA A 3 -4.11 11.25 16.63
N LYS A 4 -4.42 12.03 15.59
CA LYS A 4 -5.46 11.75 14.60
C LYS A 4 -5.31 10.32 14.04
N ASN A 5 -6.43 9.62 13.84
CA ASN A 5 -6.49 8.28 13.24
C ASN A 5 -5.77 7.14 14.00
N ILE A 6 -5.54 7.29 15.32
CA ILE A 6 -5.09 6.21 16.21
C ILE A 6 -6.25 5.30 16.64
N LEU A 7 -7.41 5.89 16.95
CA LEU A 7 -8.63 5.14 17.28
C LEU A 7 -9.23 4.57 16.00
N LYS A 8 -9.19 3.25 15.89
CA LYS A 8 -9.56 2.51 14.69
C LYS A 8 -10.94 1.87 14.86
N SER A 9 -11.93 2.39 14.13
CA SER A 9 -13.18 1.66 13.93
C SER A 9 -13.03 0.78 12.70
N TYR A 10 -12.93 -0.54 12.94
CA TYR A 10 -12.83 -1.55 11.89
C TYR A 10 -14.21 -2.09 11.56
N ILE A 11 -14.69 -1.81 10.36
CA ILE A 11 -15.95 -2.35 9.82
C ILE A 11 -15.64 -3.44 8.81
N GLU A 12 -16.47 -4.48 8.78
CA GLU A 12 -16.41 -5.52 7.77
C GLU A 12 -16.59 -4.94 6.37
N ASN A 13 -15.85 -5.47 5.39
CA ASN A 13 -15.84 -4.99 4.00
C ASN A 13 -15.45 -3.52 3.79
N GLY A 14 -14.89 -2.86 4.81
CA GLY A 14 -14.46 -1.47 4.74
C GLY A 14 -13.13 -1.26 4.01
N TYR A 15 -12.98 -0.08 3.40
CA TYR A 15 -11.78 0.37 2.72
C TYR A 15 -11.01 1.34 3.61
N TYR A 16 -9.70 1.18 3.65
CA TYR A 16 -8.84 1.94 4.55
C TYR A 16 -7.59 2.44 3.84
N HIS A 17 -7.32 3.72 4.02
CA HIS A 17 -5.99 4.26 3.79
C HIS A 17 -5.10 3.94 4.99
N ILE A 18 -4.10 3.10 4.77
CA ILE A 18 -3.09 2.74 5.75
C ILE A 18 -1.78 3.39 5.40
N TYR A 19 -1.18 4.08 6.37
CA TYR A 19 0.15 4.66 6.18
C TYR A 19 0.95 4.68 7.48
N ASN A 20 2.27 4.70 7.32
CA ASN A 20 3.20 4.95 8.42
C ASN A 20 4.46 5.64 7.91
N ARG A 21 5.13 6.39 8.79
CA ARG A 21 6.32 7.20 8.50
C ARG A 21 7.43 6.86 9.49
N GLY A 22 8.68 6.95 9.03
CA GLY A 22 9.85 6.79 9.89
C GLY A 22 9.87 7.83 11.02
N VAL A 23 10.39 7.44 12.18
CA VAL A 23 10.70 8.37 13.29
C VAL A 23 11.53 9.53 12.75
N GLU A 24 11.25 10.77 13.18
CA GLU A 24 12.00 11.96 12.74
C GLU A 24 12.04 12.14 11.21
N LYS A 25 11.00 11.67 10.49
CA LYS A 25 10.95 11.64 9.01
C LYS A 25 12.10 10.83 8.37
N ARG A 26 12.69 9.90 9.13
CA ARG A 26 13.80 9.03 8.71
C ARG A 26 13.46 8.24 7.46
N ILE A 27 14.46 8.07 6.61
CA ILE A 27 14.44 7.13 5.49
C ILE A 27 14.32 5.71 6.04
N ILE A 28 13.21 5.06 5.74
CA ILE A 28 12.89 3.67 6.07
C ILE A 28 13.21 2.72 4.91
N PHE A 29 13.40 3.22 3.70
CA PHE A 29 13.91 2.47 2.55
C PHE A 29 15.21 3.13 2.06
N GLN A 30 16.36 2.64 2.50
CA GLN A 30 17.66 3.28 2.19
C GLN A 30 18.18 2.87 0.81
N ASP A 31 17.87 1.65 0.39
CA ASP A 31 18.32 1.08 -0.88
C ASP A 31 17.24 0.18 -1.50
N GLU A 32 17.50 -0.32 -2.72
CA GLU A 32 16.59 -1.23 -3.43
C GLU A 32 16.28 -2.52 -2.63
N GLN A 33 17.22 -3.01 -1.82
CA GLN A 33 17.00 -4.21 -1.02
C GLN A 33 15.88 -4.00 0.00
N ASP A 34 15.81 -2.82 0.62
CA ASP A 34 14.74 -2.50 1.58
C ASP A 34 13.35 -2.50 0.93
N TYR A 35 13.24 -1.94 -0.29
CA TYR A 35 11.99 -1.98 -1.06
C TYR A 35 11.60 -3.42 -1.40
N ARG A 36 12.55 -4.21 -1.91
CA ARG A 36 12.32 -5.63 -2.27
C ARG A 36 11.89 -6.46 -1.07
N VAL A 37 12.48 -6.24 0.10
CA VAL A 37 12.11 -6.96 1.33
C VAL A 37 10.71 -6.59 1.80
N PHE A 38 10.34 -5.31 1.77
CA PHE A 38 8.99 -4.89 2.14
C PHE A 38 7.94 -5.47 1.20
N LEU A 39 8.16 -5.40 -0.12
CA LEU A 39 7.31 -6.02 -1.13
C LEU A 39 7.24 -7.54 -0.98
N HIS A 40 8.35 -8.19 -0.62
CA HIS A 40 8.37 -9.61 -0.32
C HIS A 40 7.49 -9.96 0.88
N TYR A 41 7.49 -9.14 1.94
CA TYR A 41 6.58 -9.36 3.07
C TYR A 41 5.11 -9.14 2.71
N LEU A 42 4.79 -8.13 1.89
CA LEU A 42 3.44 -7.99 1.33
C LEU A 42 3.04 -9.25 0.56
N LYS A 43 3.88 -9.72 -0.37
CA LYS A 43 3.67 -10.96 -1.11
C LYS A 43 3.44 -12.14 -0.17
N LEU A 44 4.28 -12.31 0.84
CA LEU A 44 4.21 -13.42 1.80
C LEU A 44 2.88 -13.45 2.55
N TYR A 45 2.41 -12.28 2.98
CA TYR A 45 1.20 -12.14 3.78
C TYR A 45 -0.09 -12.15 2.95
N LEU A 46 -0.04 -11.73 1.68
CA LEU A 46 -1.22 -11.49 0.84
C LEU A 46 -1.36 -12.48 -0.32
N SER A 47 -0.39 -13.35 -0.56
CA SER A 47 -0.55 -14.44 -1.53
C SER A 47 -1.12 -15.69 -0.86
N PRO A 48 -2.03 -16.44 -1.50
CA PRO A 48 -2.54 -17.70 -0.96
C PRO A 48 -1.41 -18.70 -0.66
N PRO A 49 -1.47 -19.50 0.41
CA PRO A 49 -0.39 -20.44 0.78
C PRO A 49 0.05 -21.37 -0.37
N ALA A 50 -0.90 -21.86 -1.18
CA ALA A 50 -0.60 -22.71 -2.34
C ALA A 50 0.33 -22.04 -3.37
N SER A 51 0.26 -20.71 -3.49
CA SER A 51 1.12 -19.92 -4.39
C SER A 51 2.52 -19.63 -3.83
N LEU A 52 2.76 -19.98 -2.55
CA LEU A 52 4.05 -19.78 -1.88
C LEU A 52 4.93 -21.02 -1.93
N ASN A 53 4.44 -22.15 -2.44
CA ASN A 53 5.19 -23.41 -2.49
C ASN A 53 6.56 -23.27 -3.20
N ASP A 54 6.66 -22.42 -4.22
CA ASP A 54 7.94 -22.17 -4.91
C ASP A 54 8.84 -21.17 -4.17
N VAL A 55 8.30 -20.35 -3.28
CA VAL A 55 9.09 -19.42 -2.44
C VAL A 55 9.93 -20.19 -1.41
N TYR A 56 9.46 -21.37 -0.96
CA TYR A 56 10.16 -22.19 0.04
C TYR A 56 11.06 -23.28 -0.56
N LYS A 57 10.90 -23.64 -1.84
CA LYS A 57 11.70 -24.70 -2.49
C LYS A 57 13.18 -24.36 -2.68
N GLY A 58 13.56 -23.09 -2.60
CA GLY A 58 14.94 -22.63 -2.81
C GLY A 58 15.80 -22.52 -1.54
N VAL A 59 15.28 -22.92 -0.37
CA VAL A 59 16.00 -22.74 0.91
C VAL A 59 16.18 -24.09 1.62
N SER A 60 17.29 -24.78 1.29
CA SER A 60 17.72 -25.98 2.00
C SER A 60 18.23 -25.61 3.38
N PHE A 61 17.41 -25.83 4.42
CA PHE A 61 17.86 -25.68 5.81
C PHE A 61 18.38 -27.02 6.33
N VAL A 62 19.63 -27.04 6.81
CA VAL A 62 20.27 -28.22 7.44
C VAL A 62 19.58 -28.65 8.74
N ASN A 63 18.74 -27.77 9.32
CA ASN A 63 17.79 -28.09 10.39
C ASN A 63 16.60 -27.12 10.25
N PRO A 64 15.42 -27.54 9.76
CA PRO A 64 14.30 -26.63 9.63
C PRO A 64 13.87 -26.17 11.04
N PRO A 65 13.99 -24.87 11.39
CA PRO A 65 13.43 -24.38 12.65
C PRO A 65 11.93 -24.70 12.66
N ARG A 66 11.35 -25.04 13.82
CA ARG A 66 9.90 -25.28 13.98
C ARG A 66 9.13 -24.25 13.14
N GLN A 67 8.59 -24.70 12.01
CA GLN A 67 7.90 -23.83 11.07
C GLN A 67 6.57 -23.47 11.73
N ARG A 68 6.55 -22.42 12.54
CA ARG A 68 5.28 -21.80 12.90
C ARG A 68 4.63 -21.41 11.58
N PRO A 69 3.36 -21.79 11.33
CA PRO A 69 2.68 -21.36 10.13
C PRO A 69 2.77 -19.83 10.09
N LEU A 70 3.36 -19.30 9.02
CA LEU A 70 3.42 -17.86 8.83
C LEU A 70 1.99 -17.34 8.77
N ASN A 71 1.72 -16.25 9.48
CA ASN A 71 0.43 -15.56 9.36
C ASN A 71 0.16 -15.34 7.87
N ASN A 72 -1.07 -15.59 7.43
CA ASN A 72 -1.50 -15.36 6.07
C ASN A 72 -2.84 -14.64 6.11
N PHE A 73 -2.96 -13.59 5.32
CA PHE A 73 -4.11 -12.69 5.32
C PHE A 73 -4.75 -12.61 3.92
N SER A 74 -4.37 -13.47 2.97
CA SER A 74 -4.83 -13.38 1.58
C SER A 74 -6.36 -13.55 1.44
N GLN A 75 -7.00 -14.19 2.41
CA GLN A 75 -8.45 -14.36 2.44
C GLN A 75 -9.17 -13.19 3.12
N GLU A 76 -8.49 -12.45 4.00
CA GLU A 76 -9.07 -11.43 4.87
C GLU A 76 -8.73 -9.99 4.44
N ILE A 77 -7.65 -9.80 3.69
CA ILE A 77 -7.16 -8.49 3.23
C ILE A 77 -6.99 -8.51 1.71
N ILE A 78 -7.51 -7.48 1.08
CA ILE A 78 -7.31 -7.17 -0.33
C ILE A 78 -6.48 -5.89 -0.40
N LEU A 79 -5.28 -5.97 -0.97
CA LEU A 79 -4.45 -4.79 -1.25
C LEU A 79 -4.76 -4.29 -2.66
N MET A 80 -5.29 -3.07 -2.75
CA MET A 80 -5.75 -2.50 -4.01
C MET A 80 -4.72 -1.55 -4.61
N THR A 81 -4.09 -0.72 -3.78
CA THR A 81 -3.11 0.28 -4.20
C THR A 81 -1.97 0.37 -3.19
N TYR A 82 -0.72 0.52 -3.64
CA TYR A 82 0.37 0.87 -2.75
C TYR A 82 1.34 1.87 -3.38
N SER A 83 2.09 2.55 -2.52
CA SER A 83 3.24 3.36 -2.88
C SER A 83 4.27 3.36 -1.75
N LEU A 84 5.53 3.06 -2.07
CA LEU A 84 6.66 3.05 -1.15
C LEU A 84 7.58 4.21 -1.51
N ILE A 85 7.88 5.06 -0.53
CA ILE A 85 8.67 6.28 -0.69
C ILE A 85 9.66 6.37 0.46
N PRO A 86 10.83 7.02 0.30
CA PRO A 86 11.99 6.78 1.15
C PRO A 86 11.70 6.78 2.66
N ASN A 87 10.85 7.69 3.15
CA ASN A 87 10.53 7.82 4.58
C ASN A 87 9.12 7.36 5.00
N HIS A 88 8.27 6.88 4.09
CA HIS A 88 6.93 6.40 4.43
C HIS A 88 6.34 5.43 3.39
N PHE A 89 5.25 4.78 3.74
CA PHE A 89 4.49 3.96 2.80
C PHE A 89 3.00 4.29 2.89
N HIS A 90 2.29 4.04 1.80
CA HIS A 90 0.85 4.13 1.68
C HIS A 90 0.27 2.84 1.11
N LEU A 91 -0.79 2.33 1.71
CA LEU A 91 -1.55 1.17 1.27
C LEU A 91 -3.04 1.52 1.26
N LEU A 92 -3.75 1.15 0.21
CA LEU A 92 -5.21 1.12 0.16
C LEU A 92 -5.65 -0.33 0.32
N LEU A 93 -6.21 -0.65 1.48
CA LEU A 93 -6.65 -2.00 1.85
C LEU A 93 -8.17 -2.05 1.94
N LYS A 94 -8.76 -3.14 1.45
CA LYS A 94 -10.10 -3.58 1.83
C LYS A 94 -9.97 -4.75 2.80
N GLN A 95 -10.65 -4.68 3.94
CA GLN A 95 -10.70 -5.80 4.89
C GLN A 95 -12.01 -6.55 4.78
N LYS A 96 -11.97 -7.88 4.73
CA LYS A 96 -13.17 -8.73 4.70
C LYS A 96 -13.65 -9.12 6.09
N SER A 97 -12.78 -9.15 7.08
CA SER A 97 -13.13 -9.47 8.47
C SER A 97 -12.73 -8.30 9.39
N ALA A 98 -13.50 -8.09 10.44
CA ALA A 98 -13.16 -7.11 11.47
C ALA A 98 -11.78 -7.47 12.09
N HIS A 99 -10.93 -6.46 12.28
CA HIS A 99 -9.57 -6.57 12.85
C HIS A 99 -8.49 -7.25 12.00
N ALA A 100 -8.76 -7.67 10.76
CA ALA A 100 -7.71 -8.26 9.90
C ALA A 100 -6.55 -7.29 9.64
N ILE A 101 -6.85 -6.00 9.40
CA ILE A 101 -5.83 -4.97 9.16
C ILE A 101 -4.90 -4.86 10.36
N GLU A 102 -5.43 -4.98 11.58
CA GLU A 102 -4.64 -4.89 12.79
C GLU A 102 -3.62 -6.02 12.89
N LYS A 103 -4.07 -7.25 12.69
CA LYS A 103 -3.20 -8.45 12.71
C LYS A 103 -2.18 -8.41 11.57
N PHE A 104 -2.61 -7.97 10.38
CA PHE A 104 -1.76 -7.82 9.20
C PHE A 104 -0.66 -6.79 9.44
N MET A 105 -1.02 -5.57 9.82
CA MET A 105 -0.06 -4.49 10.03
C MET A 105 0.88 -4.75 11.21
N ARG A 106 0.41 -5.44 12.27
CA ARG A 106 1.29 -5.91 13.34
C ARG A 106 2.34 -6.89 12.81
N SER A 107 1.95 -7.83 11.95
CA SER A 107 2.85 -8.82 11.35
C SER A 107 3.86 -8.16 10.40
N LEU A 108 3.37 -7.35 9.46
CA LEU A 108 4.18 -6.63 8.48
C LEU A 108 5.16 -5.67 9.16
N GLY A 109 4.66 -4.82 10.06
CA GLY A 109 5.45 -3.82 10.77
C GLY A 109 6.54 -4.46 11.61
N THR A 110 6.19 -5.45 12.45
CA THR A 110 7.17 -6.13 13.32
C THR A 110 8.29 -6.78 12.50
N LYS A 111 7.94 -7.51 11.45
CA LYS A 111 8.92 -8.21 10.61
C LYS A 111 9.84 -7.23 9.89
N TYR A 112 9.30 -6.12 9.39
CA TYR A 112 10.09 -5.11 8.71
C TYR A 112 11.02 -4.34 9.66
N VAL A 113 10.55 -3.94 10.85
CA VAL A 113 11.40 -3.29 11.87
C VAL A 113 12.53 -4.22 12.30
N GLN A 114 12.26 -5.51 12.52
CA GLN A 114 13.29 -6.50 12.85
C GLN A 114 14.35 -6.61 11.75
N TYR A 115 13.92 -6.72 10.50
CA TYR A 115 14.82 -6.74 9.34
C TYR A 115 15.69 -5.47 9.28
N PHE A 116 15.05 -4.29 9.33
CA PHE A 116 15.75 -3.01 9.19
C PHE A 116 16.75 -2.79 10.32
N ASN A 117 16.33 -3.03 11.57
CA ASN A 117 17.21 -2.90 12.73
C ASN A 117 18.38 -3.86 12.68
N LYS A 118 18.16 -5.12 12.26
CA LYS A 118 19.24 -6.10 12.09
C LYS A 118 20.22 -5.68 10.98
N ARG A 119 19.71 -5.26 9.81
CA ARG A 119 20.54 -4.88 8.65
C ARG A 119 21.40 -3.65 8.95
N TYR A 120 20.81 -2.64 9.59
CA TYR A 120 21.47 -1.36 9.85
C TYR A 120 22.04 -1.26 11.27
N GLN A 121 22.13 -2.38 12.01
CA GLN A 121 22.65 -2.45 13.38
C GLN A 121 22.02 -1.41 14.32
N ARG A 122 20.71 -1.20 14.18
CA ARG A 122 19.94 -0.24 14.99
C ARG A 122 19.22 -0.91 16.14
N VAL A 123 18.92 -0.10 17.15
CA VAL A 123 18.02 -0.44 18.26
C VAL A 123 16.89 0.59 18.32
N GLY A 124 15.76 0.18 18.92
CA GLY A 124 14.60 1.05 19.11
C GLY A 124 13.61 1.08 17.94
N PRO A 125 12.63 2.00 18.00
CA PRO A 125 11.57 2.10 17.01
C PRO A 125 12.09 2.61 15.65
N LEU A 126 11.49 2.10 14.57
CA LEU A 126 11.69 2.60 13.20
C LEU A 126 10.61 3.61 12.80
N PHE A 127 9.36 3.34 13.18
CA PHE A 127 8.20 4.14 12.83
C PHE A 127 7.87 5.13 13.95
N GLN A 128 7.38 6.32 13.56
CA GLN A 128 7.04 7.38 14.50
C GLN A 128 5.94 6.99 15.49
N ASP A 129 5.00 6.16 15.04
CA ASP A 129 3.88 5.65 15.83
C ASP A 129 3.40 4.32 15.23
N THR A 130 2.40 3.71 15.84
CA THR A 130 1.51 2.76 15.17
C THR A 130 0.98 3.35 13.85
N TYR A 131 0.78 2.48 12.86
CA TYR A 131 0.22 2.87 11.58
C TYR A 131 -1.12 3.59 11.76
N LYS A 132 -1.39 4.56 10.88
CA LYS A 132 -2.70 5.22 10.81
C LYS A 132 -3.61 4.43 9.88
N ALA A 133 -4.90 4.42 10.21
CA ALA A 133 -5.93 3.83 9.35
C ALA A 133 -7.09 4.81 9.21
N VAL A 134 -7.35 5.26 8.00
CA VAL A 134 -8.47 6.18 7.71
C VAL A 134 -9.52 5.43 6.91
N LEU A 135 -10.74 5.34 7.45
CA LEU A 135 -11.87 4.76 6.75
C LEU A 135 -12.25 5.63 5.54
N VAL A 136 -12.32 5.00 4.38
CA VAL A 136 -12.84 5.59 3.15
C VAL A 136 -14.35 5.33 3.13
N LYS A 137 -15.14 6.39 2.95
CA LYS A 137 -16.60 6.35 3.11
C LYS A 137 -17.38 6.36 1.81
N THR A 138 -16.77 6.85 0.73
CA THR A 138 -17.43 7.01 -0.57
C THR A 138 -16.54 6.48 -1.70
N ASP A 139 -17.17 6.12 -2.82
CA ASP A 139 -16.48 5.68 -4.04
C ASP A 139 -15.58 6.78 -4.62
N GLU A 140 -16.02 8.04 -4.54
CA GLU A 140 -15.21 9.20 -4.94
C GLU A 140 -13.93 9.31 -4.09
N GLN A 141 -14.04 9.13 -2.78
CA GLN A 141 -12.87 9.08 -1.90
C GLN A 141 -11.95 7.91 -2.25
N LEU A 142 -12.51 6.73 -2.53
CA LEU A 142 -11.75 5.54 -2.93
C LEU A 142 -10.93 5.81 -4.20
N LEU A 143 -11.58 6.40 -5.20
CA LEU A 143 -10.99 6.73 -6.48
C LEU A 143 -9.87 7.76 -6.32
N HIS A 144 -10.17 8.91 -5.71
CA HIS A 144 -9.21 9.99 -5.49
C HIS A 144 -8.05 9.58 -4.60
N LEU A 145 -8.29 8.71 -3.62
CA LEU A 145 -7.23 8.14 -2.79
C LEU A 145 -6.27 7.27 -3.57
N SER A 146 -6.75 6.44 -4.50
CA SER A 146 -5.86 5.63 -5.34
C SER A 146 -4.89 6.50 -6.14
N ARG A 147 -5.39 7.59 -6.75
CA ARG A 147 -4.58 8.59 -7.43
C ARG A 147 -3.60 9.28 -6.50
N TYR A 148 -4.05 9.71 -5.32
CA TYR A 148 -3.16 10.29 -4.31
C TYR A 148 -1.98 9.37 -4.02
N ILE A 149 -2.24 8.09 -3.74
CA ILE A 149 -1.22 7.11 -3.43
C ILE A 149 -0.19 7.00 -4.57
N HIS A 150 -0.62 6.94 -5.83
CA HIS A 150 0.29 6.89 -6.97
C HIS A 150 1.05 8.19 -7.24
N LEU A 151 0.47 9.35 -6.91
CA LEU A 151 1.15 10.64 -7.06
C LEU A 151 2.12 10.96 -5.91
N ASN A 152 2.05 10.28 -4.77
CA ASN A 152 2.95 10.56 -3.63
C ASN A 152 4.47 10.49 -3.93
N PRO A 153 4.97 9.59 -4.80
CA PRO A 153 6.38 9.59 -5.21
C PRO A 153 6.78 10.79 -6.05
N THR A 154 5.83 11.56 -6.58
CA THR A 154 6.08 12.62 -7.56
C THR A 154 6.10 13.98 -6.86
N LYS A 155 7.06 14.81 -7.26
CA LYS A 155 7.24 16.18 -6.71
C LYS A 155 7.30 17.24 -7.80
N ASP A 156 7.18 16.82 -9.06
CA ASP A 156 7.38 17.67 -10.22
C ASP A 156 6.04 17.87 -10.95
N ASN A 157 5.79 19.11 -11.33
CA ASN A 157 4.60 19.53 -12.07
C ASN A 157 4.78 19.34 -13.60
N ASN A 158 5.97 18.96 -14.08
CA ASN A 158 6.20 18.63 -15.48
C ASN A 158 5.63 17.25 -15.82
N LYS A 159 4.67 17.19 -16.74
CA LYS A 159 3.98 15.96 -17.16
C LYS A 159 4.90 14.85 -17.66
N SER A 160 5.98 15.20 -18.39
CA SER A 160 6.92 14.21 -18.92
C SER A 160 7.77 13.59 -17.80
N ALA A 161 8.23 14.40 -16.84
CA ALA A 161 8.93 13.95 -15.65
C ALA A 161 8.00 13.14 -14.74
N LEU A 162 6.76 13.59 -14.55
CA LEU A 162 5.72 12.91 -13.79
C LEU A 162 5.54 11.47 -14.26
N ARG A 163 5.32 11.27 -15.58
CA ARG A 163 5.14 9.94 -16.15
C ARG A 163 6.33 9.04 -15.88
N LYS A 164 7.55 9.53 -16.08
CA LYS A 164 8.77 8.77 -15.80
C LYS A 164 8.84 8.36 -14.33
N MET A 165 8.63 9.30 -13.40
CA MET A 165 8.63 9.03 -11.96
C MET A 165 7.57 8.00 -11.56
N LEU A 166 6.36 8.08 -12.12
CA LEU A 166 5.29 7.10 -11.86
C LEU A 166 5.69 5.69 -12.28
N LEU A 167 6.27 5.55 -13.48
CA LEU A 167 6.69 4.25 -14.03
C LEU A 167 7.89 3.64 -13.29
N GLU A 168 8.78 4.47 -12.75
CA GLU A 168 9.98 4.04 -12.01
C GLU A 168 9.75 3.88 -10.50
N SER A 169 8.62 4.37 -9.98
CA SER A 169 8.30 4.30 -8.55
C SER A 169 8.04 2.88 -8.04
N TYR A 170 8.35 2.64 -6.77
CA TYR A 170 7.93 1.43 -6.04
C TYR A 170 6.46 1.54 -5.65
N SER A 171 5.57 1.53 -6.63
CA SER A 171 4.12 1.64 -6.46
C SER A 171 3.38 0.59 -7.29
N SER A 172 2.07 0.44 -7.04
CA SER A 172 1.22 -0.43 -7.83
C SER A 172 0.78 0.17 -9.18
N TYR A 173 1.33 1.31 -9.60
CA TYR A 173 0.83 2.01 -10.80
C TYR A 173 0.93 1.17 -12.08
N LEU A 174 1.99 0.36 -12.22
CA LEU A 174 2.16 -0.53 -13.38
C LEU A 174 1.09 -1.63 -13.47
N GLU A 175 0.52 -2.08 -12.33
CA GLU A 175 -0.64 -2.98 -12.31
C GLU A 175 -1.89 -2.31 -12.89
N TYR A 176 -2.09 -1.02 -12.61
CA TYR A 176 -3.23 -0.26 -13.13
C TYR A 176 -3.11 0.01 -14.63
N LEU A 177 -1.88 0.07 -15.16
CA LEU A 177 -1.63 0.17 -16.60
C LEU A 177 -1.63 -1.20 -17.30
N GLY A 178 -1.81 -2.31 -16.58
CA GLY A 178 -1.71 -3.66 -17.15
C GLY A 178 -0.29 -4.07 -17.58
N LYS A 179 0.74 -3.29 -17.24
CA LYS A 179 2.15 -3.55 -17.59
C LYS A 179 2.83 -4.56 -16.65
N ARG A 180 2.28 -4.76 -15.46
CA ARG A 180 2.73 -5.74 -14.47
C ARG A 180 1.53 -6.50 -13.92
N LYS A 181 1.65 -7.82 -13.77
CA LYS A 181 0.63 -8.65 -13.14
C LYS A 181 1.16 -9.21 -11.83
N THR A 182 0.51 -8.83 -10.73
CA THR A 182 0.91 -9.21 -9.38
C THR A 182 -0.28 -9.84 -8.67
N ASN A 183 -0.22 -11.14 -8.38
CA ASN A 183 -1.38 -11.92 -7.91
C ASN A 183 -1.95 -11.49 -6.54
N TRP A 184 -1.20 -10.72 -5.77
CA TRP A 184 -1.59 -10.20 -4.45
C TRP A 184 -1.96 -8.70 -4.47
N ILE A 185 -2.09 -8.12 -5.66
CA ILE A 185 -2.59 -6.76 -5.90
C ILE A 185 -3.88 -6.86 -6.70
N HIS A 186 -4.91 -6.16 -6.24
CA HIS A 186 -6.26 -6.26 -6.78
C HIS A 186 -6.80 -4.88 -7.20
N PRO A 187 -6.43 -4.38 -8.39
CA PRO A 187 -6.86 -3.07 -8.88
C PRO A 187 -8.26 -3.08 -9.50
N GLU A 188 -8.89 -4.25 -9.65
CA GLU A 188 -10.05 -4.47 -10.52
C GLU A 188 -11.26 -3.61 -10.13
N GLU A 189 -11.50 -3.49 -8.84
CA GLU A 189 -12.61 -2.72 -8.30
C GLU A 189 -12.46 -1.22 -8.60
N ILE A 190 -11.25 -0.66 -8.48
CA ILE A 190 -11.00 0.74 -8.85
C ILE A 190 -11.02 0.93 -10.38
N LEU A 191 -10.46 -0.01 -11.14
CA LEU A 191 -10.50 0.03 -12.60
C LEU A 191 -11.92 -0.09 -13.15
N SER A 192 -12.86 -0.66 -12.39
CA SER A 192 -14.27 -0.79 -12.80
C SER A 192 -14.97 0.56 -12.97
N PHE A 193 -14.55 1.61 -12.24
CA PHE A 193 -15.09 2.97 -12.40
C PHE A 193 -14.80 3.56 -13.79
N PHE A 194 -13.68 3.19 -14.41
CA PHE A 194 -13.27 3.67 -15.74
C PHE A 194 -13.87 2.83 -16.87
N LYS A 195 -14.20 1.57 -16.61
CA LYS A 195 -14.98 0.74 -17.56
C LYS A 195 -16.44 1.19 -17.63
N THR A 196 -16.96 1.74 -16.53
CA THR A 196 -18.38 2.11 -16.34
C THR A 196 -18.62 3.62 -16.51
N ALA A 197 -17.59 4.42 -16.84
CA ALA A 197 -17.60 5.88 -16.91
C ALA A 197 -18.62 6.50 -17.89
N GLN A 198 -19.45 5.70 -18.56
CA GLN A 198 -20.62 6.18 -19.29
C GLN A 198 -21.81 6.59 -18.40
N LYS A 199 -21.82 6.32 -17.07
CA LYS A 199 -23.03 6.50 -16.22
C LYS A 199 -22.92 7.40 -14.98
N THR A 200 -21.77 8.00 -14.66
CA THR A 200 -21.59 8.85 -13.46
C THR A 200 -20.96 10.20 -13.79
N ASP A 201 -20.91 11.15 -12.85
CA ASP A 201 -20.33 12.52 -12.97
C ASP A 201 -18.85 12.56 -13.43
N PHE A 202 -18.22 11.40 -13.67
CA PHE A 202 -16.86 11.22 -14.18
C PHE A 202 -16.77 11.13 -15.72
N LYS A 203 -17.75 11.69 -16.46
CA LYS A 203 -17.91 11.55 -17.92
C LYS A 203 -16.66 11.88 -18.75
N ASP A 204 -15.75 12.70 -18.24
CA ASP A 204 -14.61 13.21 -19.00
C ASP A 204 -13.33 12.36 -18.89
N ILE A 205 -13.29 11.33 -18.03
CA ILE A 205 -12.07 10.55 -17.78
C ILE A 205 -12.15 9.17 -18.44
N LEU A 206 -11.49 9.06 -19.60
CA LEU A 206 -11.51 7.85 -20.44
C LEU A 206 -10.69 6.68 -19.87
N SER A 207 -9.75 6.91 -18.94
CA SER A 207 -8.87 5.88 -18.39
C SER A 207 -8.32 6.22 -17.00
N TYR A 208 -7.85 5.20 -16.26
CA TYR A 208 -7.10 5.43 -15.00
C TYR A 208 -5.81 6.21 -15.24
N GLN A 209 -5.17 6.02 -16.40
CA GLN A 209 -3.94 6.71 -16.72
C GLN A 209 -4.16 8.22 -16.82
N SER A 210 -5.16 8.65 -17.61
CA SER A 210 -5.53 10.07 -17.74
C SER A 210 -6.01 10.65 -16.40
N PHE A 211 -6.76 9.87 -15.61
CA PHE A 211 -7.19 10.28 -14.27
C PHE A 211 -6.04 10.74 -13.35
N VAL A 212 -4.92 10.01 -13.41
CA VAL A 212 -3.73 10.26 -12.60
C VAL A 212 -2.82 11.30 -13.23
N GLU A 213 -2.55 11.20 -14.54
CA GLU A 213 -1.54 12.02 -15.22
C GLU A 213 -2.02 13.42 -15.64
N ASP A 214 -3.32 13.63 -15.84
CA ASP A 214 -3.87 14.94 -16.24
C ASP A 214 -4.29 15.79 -15.04
N TYR A 215 -3.91 15.37 -13.85
CA TYR A 215 -4.39 15.96 -12.63
C TYR A 215 -3.69 17.28 -12.30
N GLN A 216 -4.48 18.35 -12.21
CA GLN A 216 -3.95 19.70 -11.97
C GLN A 216 -3.93 20.10 -10.49
N GLN A 217 -4.98 19.81 -9.72
CA GLN A 217 -5.06 20.14 -8.28
C GLN A 217 -5.91 19.13 -7.50
N MET A 218 -5.50 18.85 -6.25
CA MET A 218 -6.26 18.03 -5.33
C MET A 218 -7.43 18.78 -4.69
N PRO A 219 -8.67 18.31 -4.82
CA PRO A 219 -9.76 18.86 -4.03
C PRO A 219 -9.53 18.49 -2.56
N GLU A 220 -9.10 19.46 -1.75
CA GLU A 220 -8.91 19.30 -0.31
C GLU A 220 -10.21 18.86 0.38
N GLU A 221 -11.35 19.27 -0.15
CA GLU A 221 -12.69 18.90 0.31
C GLU A 221 -12.94 17.38 0.24
N ILE A 222 -12.40 16.70 -0.77
CA ILE A 222 -12.64 15.26 -1.00
C ILE A 222 -11.75 14.39 -0.10
N LEU A 223 -10.50 14.81 0.12
CA LEU A 223 -9.49 13.96 0.78
C LEU A 223 -8.94 14.51 2.10
N GLY A 224 -9.38 15.66 2.59
CA GLY A 224 -8.71 16.43 3.65
C GLY A 224 -8.46 15.71 4.99
N LYS A 225 -9.15 14.60 5.30
CA LYS A 225 -8.86 13.77 6.50
C LYS A 225 -8.10 12.47 6.20
N ILE A 226 -7.92 12.13 4.93
CA ILE A 226 -7.41 10.85 4.45
C ILE A 226 -5.92 10.95 4.10
N THR A 227 -5.42 12.08 3.63
CA THR A 227 -4.01 12.25 3.26
C THR A 227 -3.10 12.47 4.49
N LEU A 228 -1.82 12.16 4.33
CA LEU A 228 -0.77 12.65 5.21
C LEU A 228 -0.45 14.09 4.79
N GLU A 229 -0.34 15.00 5.76
CA GLU A 229 0.42 16.25 5.57
C GLU A 229 1.88 15.95 5.17
#